data_AF-A0A2M7YYW1-F1
#
_entry.id   AF-A0A2M7YYW1-F1
#
_cell.length_a   1.000
_cell.length_b   1.000
_cell.length_c   1.000
_cell.angle_alpha   90.00
_cell.angle_beta   90.00
_cell.angle_gamma   90.00
#
_symmetry.space_group_name_H-M   'P 1'
#
loop_
_entity.id
_entity.type
_entity.pdbx_description
1 polymer ?
#
loop_
_entity_poly.entity_id
_entity_poly.type
_entity_poly.pdbx_seq_one_letter_code
_entity_poly.pdbx_strand_id
1 'polypeptide(L)'
;APTARGRTFTRFVSGLHPHLTQFCTFQVLTEHVGTVAWRTWPNIFQHPQSHDVEVFQRSHATRIQFYQYVQWLCELQLAQLDQVAKKHSLSLQLYHDLPVGIHPDGADAWMFQDQLASGITVGAPPDSFNLNGQSWGLVVPNPVRLREDGYRFLRETLQQNMRHGGVLRID
;
A
#
# COMPACT_ATOMS: atom_id res chain seq x y z
N ALA A 1 -32.16 4.79 5.20
CA ALA A 1 -31.46 3.50 5.12
C ALA A 1 -30.34 3.59 4.08
N PRO A 2 -29.14 3.02 4.30
CA PRO A 2 -28.06 3.06 3.31
C PRO A 2 -28.48 2.35 2.02
N THR A 3 -28.14 2.93 0.86
CA THR A 3 -28.40 2.34 -0.46
C THR A 3 -27.67 1.00 -0.62
N ALA A 4 -28.04 0.19 -1.61
CA ALA A 4 -27.32 -1.06 -1.91
C ALA A 4 -25.83 -0.81 -2.18
N ARG A 5 -25.51 0.27 -2.92
CA ARG A 5 -24.14 0.73 -3.18
C ARG A 5 -23.42 1.15 -1.90
N GLY A 6 -24.11 1.86 -1.00
CA GLY A 6 -23.56 2.24 0.30
C GLY A 6 -23.18 1.01 1.13
N ARG A 7 -24.04 -0.02 1.15
CA ARG A 7 -23.75 -1.27 1.90
C ARG A 7 -22.54 -2.03 1.37
N THR A 8 -22.36 -2.11 0.05
CA THR A 8 -21.19 -2.79 -0.55
C THR A 8 -19.90 -2.01 -0.31
N PHE A 9 -19.95 -0.68 -0.39
CA PHE A 9 -18.84 0.19 0.00
C PHE A 9 -18.46 0.01 1.48
N THR A 10 -19.43 0.08 2.40
CA THR A 10 -19.16 -0.13 3.84
C THR A 10 -18.54 -1.49 4.10
N ARG A 11 -19.01 -2.56 3.43
CA ARG A 11 -18.41 -3.90 3.56
C ARG A 11 -16.96 -3.95 3.09
N PHE A 12 -16.64 -3.31 1.97
CA PHE A 12 -15.27 -3.22 1.48
C PHE A 12 -14.36 -2.52 2.50
N VAL A 13 -14.79 -1.38 3.04
CA VAL A 13 -14.02 -0.64 4.06
C VAL A 13 -13.82 -1.47 5.32
N SER A 14 -14.86 -2.14 5.84
CA SER A 14 -14.75 -3.01 7.01
C SER A 14 -13.80 -4.20 6.79
N GLY A 15 -13.74 -4.75 5.57
CA GLY A 15 -12.90 -5.91 5.24
C GLY A 15 -11.41 -5.63 5.13
N LEU A 16 -11.01 -4.38 4.87
CA LEU A 16 -9.61 -3.94 4.70
C LEU A 16 -9.12 -3.02 5.84
N HIS A 17 -9.95 -2.85 6.87
CA HIS A 17 -10.02 -1.65 7.71
C HIS A 17 -8.68 -1.01 8.09
N PRO A 18 -7.76 -1.66 8.84
CA PRO A 18 -6.60 -0.94 9.34
C PRO A 18 -5.72 -0.39 8.21
N HIS A 19 -5.45 -1.18 7.16
CA HIS A 19 -4.56 -0.74 6.08
C HIS A 19 -5.20 0.29 5.17
N LEU A 20 -6.45 0.05 4.74
CA LEU A 20 -7.13 1.00 3.86
C LEU A 20 -7.30 2.35 4.55
N THR A 21 -7.67 2.35 5.82
CA THR A 21 -7.80 3.60 6.60
C THR A 21 -6.45 4.29 6.74
N GLN A 22 -5.37 3.57 7.03
CA GLN A 22 -4.03 4.15 7.11
C GLN A 22 -3.58 4.74 5.77
N PHE A 23 -3.70 3.99 4.67
CA PHE A 23 -3.37 4.48 3.32
C PHE A 23 -4.16 5.75 2.98
N CYS A 24 -5.48 5.73 3.20
CA CYS A 24 -6.31 6.91 2.95
C CYS A 24 -5.96 8.07 3.90
N THR A 25 -5.56 7.80 5.14
CA THR A 25 -5.06 8.83 6.07
C THR A 25 -3.77 9.45 5.55
N PHE A 26 -2.83 8.64 5.05
CA PHE A 26 -1.59 9.11 4.43
C PHE A 26 -1.87 10.05 3.25
N GLN A 27 -2.84 9.72 2.40
CA GLN A 27 -3.23 10.58 1.28
C GLN A 27 -3.73 11.94 1.78
N VAL A 28 -4.60 11.97 2.80
CA VAL A 28 -5.13 13.23 3.34
C VAL A 28 -4.07 14.03 4.11
N LEU A 29 -3.16 13.36 4.82
CA LEU A 29 -2.01 14.02 5.47
C LEU A 29 -1.06 14.62 4.43
N THR A 30 -0.81 13.93 3.33
CA THR A 30 -0.02 14.45 2.20
C THR A 30 -0.63 15.73 1.65
N GLU A 31 -1.97 15.75 1.44
CA GLU A 31 -2.69 16.96 1.02
C GLU A 31 -2.58 18.09 2.06
N HIS A 32 -2.75 17.75 3.34
CA HIS A 32 -2.76 18.71 4.43
C HIS A 32 -1.39 19.36 4.67
N VAL A 33 -0.32 18.56 4.66
CA VAL A 33 1.05 19.02 4.89
C VAL A 33 1.69 19.59 3.61
N GLY A 34 1.20 19.17 2.43
CA GLY A 34 1.67 19.65 1.13
C GLY A 34 2.91 18.92 0.59
N THR A 35 3.24 17.74 1.12
CA THR A 35 4.35 16.90 0.65
C THR A 35 4.11 15.43 0.96
N VAL A 36 4.59 14.53 0.09
CA VAL A 36 4.59 13.08 0.34
C VAL A 36 5.70 12.66 1.28
N ALA A 37 6.72 13.49 1.48
CA ALA A 37 7.89 13.20 2.31
C ALA A 37 7.52 13.15 3.80
N TRP A 38 6.89 12.06 4.24
CA TRP A 38 6.32 11.95 5.58
C TRP A 38 7.34 12.12 6.69
N ARG A 39 8.62 11.81 6.41
CA ARG A 39 9.74 12.01 7.34
C ARG A 39 10.04 13.48 7.62
N THR A 40 9.53 14.39 6.79
CA THR A 40 9.62 15.85 6.99
C THR A 40 8.32 16.43 7.55
N TRP A 41 7.28 15.63 7.77
CA TRP A 41 6.05 16.10 8.42
C TRP A 41 6.32 16.49 9.87
N PRO A 42 5.42 17.28 10.51
CA PRO A 42 5.43 17.44 11.96
C PRO A 42 5.49 16.08 12.66
N ASN A 43 6.30 15.96 13.71
CA ASN A 43 6.55 14.68 14.41
C ASN A 43 5.24 13.96 14.81
N ILE A 44 4.22 14.74 15.20
CA ILE A 44 2.88 14.25 15.55
C ILE A 44 2.20 13.42 14.45
N PHE A 45 2.56 13.62 13.17
CA PHE A 45 2.00 12.89 12.03
C PHE A 45 2.93 11.82 11.45
N GLN A 46 4.17 11.71 11.95
CA GLN A 46 5.15 10.78 11.37
C GLN A 46 4.86 9.31 11.68
N HIS A 47 4.14 9.02 12.77
CA HIS A 47 3.78 7.66 13.14
C HIS A 47 2.26 7.42 12.97
N PRO A 48 1.81 6.39 12.24
CA PRO A 48 0.40 6.14 11.94
C PRO A 48 -0.46 5.82 13.16
N GLN A 49 0.17 5.44 14.29
CA GLN A 49 -0.50 5.11 15.54
C GLN A 49 -0.44 6.25 16.57
N SER A 50 0.03 7.44 16.21
CA SER A 50 0.04 8.57 17.13
C SER A 50 -1.39 9.03 17.46
N HIS A 51 -1.56 9.62 18.65
CA HIS A 51 -2.84 10.18 19.05
C HIS A 51 -3.30 11.30 18.10
N ASP A 52 -2.38 12.13 17.62
CA ASP A 52 -2.69 13.22 16.70
C ASP A 52 -3.17 12.71 15.33
N VAL A 53 -2.65 11.58 14.84
CA VAL A 53 -3.17 10.94 13.61
C VAL A 53 -4.59 10.43 13.84
N GLU A 54 -4.91 9.86 15.00
CA GLU A 54 -6.27 9.44 15.34
C GLU A 54 -7.24 10.64 15.43
N VAL A 55 -6.81 11.74 16.04
CA VAL A 55 -7.58 13.01 16.08
C VAL A 55 -7.77 13.55 14.66
N PHE A 56 -6.72 13.53 13.84
CA PHE A 56 -6.77 13.96 12.44
C PHE A 56 -7.75 13.13 11.63
N GLN A 57 -7.77 11.81 11.82
CA GLN A 57 -8.72 10.91 11.17
C GLN A 57 -10.17 11.28 11.48
N ARG A 58 -10.47 11.60 12.75
CA ARG A 58 -11.82 12.02 13.16
C ARG A 58 -12.21 13.36 12.51
N SER A 59 -11.31 14.34 12.49
CA SER A 59 -11.60 15.67 11.93
C SER A 59 -11.68 15.69 10.40
N HIS A 60 -11.04 14.73 9.72
CA HIS A 60 -11.01 14.63 8.26
C HIS A 60 -11.73 13.38 7.71
N ALA A 61 -12.64 12.79 8.50
CA ALA A 61 -13.30 11.52 8.18
C ALA A 61 -13.94 11.49 6.78
N THR A 62 -14.58 12.59 6.36
CA THR A 62 -15.20 12.70 5.03
C THR A 62 -14.16 12.64 3.90
N ARG A 63 -13.00 13.30 4.06
CA ARG A 63 -11.94 13.29 3.05
C ARG A 63 -11.24 11.93 2.99
N ILE A 64 -11.05 11.28 4.13
CA ILE A 64 -10.56 9.90 4.19
C ILE A 64 -11.55 8.95 3.51
N GLN A 65 -12.84 9.10 3.78
CA GLN A 65 -13.89 8.29 3.13
C GLN A 65 -13.91 8.51 1.61
N PHE A 66 -13.62 9.71 1.13
CA PHE A 66 -13.44 9.96 -0.30
C PHE A 66 -12.33 9.08 -0.89
N TYR A 67 -11.14 9.03 -0.27
CA TYR A 67 -10.07 8.15 -0.74
C TYR A 67 -10.40 6.67 -0.60
N GLN A 68 -11.11 6.27 0.45
CA GLN A 68 -11.62 4.90 0.59
C GLN A 68 -12.57 4.56 -0.57
N TYR A 69 -13.42 5.52 -0.97
CA TYR A 69 -14.32 5.35 -2.10
C TYR A 69 -13.55 5.23 -3.42
N VAL A 70 -12.49 6.02 -3.62
CA VAL A 70 -11.61 5.89 -4.79
C VAL A 70 -10.98 4.48 -4.85
N GLN A 71 -10.41 4.00 -3.74
CA GLN A 71 -9.84 2.64 -3.67
C GLN A 71 -10.90 1.55 -3.92
N TRP A 72 -12.12 1.77 -3.43
CA TRP A 72 -13.23 0.86 -3.71
C TRP A 72 -13.61 0.84 -5.20
N LEU A 73 -13.58 2.00 -5.89
CA LEU A 73 -13.80 2.03 -7.33
C LEU A 73 -12.71 1.24 -8.07
N CYS A 74 -11.45 1.34 -7.66
CA CYS A 74 -10.35 0.55 -8.23
C CYS A 74 -10.59 -0.95 -8.04
N GLU A 75 -10.97 -1.39 -6.83
CA GLU A 75 -11.33 -2.78 -6.55
C GLU A 75 -12.45 -3.28 -7.48
N LEU A 76 -13.52 -2.49 -7.65
CA LEU A 76 -14.63 -2.87 -8.52
C LEU A 76 -14.20 -3.01 -9.99
N GLN A 77 -13.36 -2.10 -10.47
CA GLN A 77 -12.87 -2.11 -11.85
C GLN A 77 -11.93 -3.30 -12.09
N LEU A 78 -11.02 -3.60 -11.16
CA LEU A 78 -10.15 -4.78 -11.23
C LEU A 78 -10.95 -6.08 -11.19
N ALA A 79 -11.93 -6.18 -10.30
CA ALA A 79 -12.82 -7.34 -10.22
C ALA A 79 -13.61 -7.55 -11.52
N GLN A 80 -14.06 -6.46 -12.16
CA GLN A 80 -14.76 -6.53 -13.44
C GLN A 80 -13.82 -7.00 -14.57
N LEU A 81 -12.58 -6.52 -14.61
CA LEU A 81 -11.59 -6.98 -15.59
C LEU A 81 -11.28 -8.46 -15.45
N ASP A 82 -11.13 -8.93 -14.21
CA ASP A 82 -10.92 -10.34 -13.89
C ASP A 82 -12.09 -11.22 -14.35
N GLN A 83 -13.33 -10.79 -14.11
CA GLN A 83 -14.53 -11.46 -14.60
C GLN A 83 -14.61 -11.52 -16.13
N VAL A 84 -14.25 -10.42 -16.81
CA VAL A 84 -14.21 -10.38 -18.28
C VAL A 84 -13.15 -11.34 -18.80
N ALA A 85 -11.95 -11.36 -18.20
CA ALA A 85 -10.89 -12.28 -18.59
C ALA A 85 -11.32 -13.76 -18.46
N LYS A 86 -11.99 -14.11 -17.35
CA LYS A 86 -12.57 -15.43 -17.12
C LYS A 86 -13.66 -15.77 -18.15
N LYS A 87 -14.57 -14.84 -18.43
CA LYS A 87 -15.64 -15.02 -19.43
C LYS A 87 -15.09 -15.29 -20.83
N HIS A 88 -13.97 -14.65 -21.18
CA HIS A 88 -13.29 -14.82 -22.47
C HIS A 88 -12.26 -15.98 -22.47
N SER A 89 -12.22 -16.80 -21.42
CA SER A 89 -11.31 -17.95 -21.30
C SER A 89 -9.83 -17.58 -21.45
N LEU A 90 -9.44 -16.38 -21.00
CA LEU A 90 -8.03 -15.99 -20.91
C LEU A 90 -7.37 -16.79 -19.78
N SER A 91 -6.52 -17.75 -20.13
CA SER A 91 -5.93 -18.74 -19.22
C SER A 91 -5.16 -18.12 -18.04
N LEU A 92 -4.46 -17.01 -18.28
CA LEU A 92 -3.62 -16.33 -17.29
C LEU A 92 -4.29 -15.10 -16.66
N GLN A 93 -5.49 -14.73 -17.13
CA GLN A 93 -6.23 -13.54 -16.68
C GLN A 93 -5.34 -12.28 -16.72
N LEU A 94 -5.28 -11.52 -15.61
CA LEU A 94 -4.35 -10.41 -15.45
C LEU A 94 -2.99 -10.91 -14.95
N TYR A 95 -1.93 -10.35 -15.52
CA TYR A 95 -0.54 -10.56 -15.10
C TYR A 95 -0.05 -9.30 -14.40
N HIS A 96 0.09 -9.38 -13.08
CA HIS A 96 0.54 -8.27 -12.23
C HIS A 96 2.06 -8.27 -12.06
N ASP A 97 2.58 -7.10 -11.69
CA ASP A 97 3.98 -6.89 -11.40
C ASP A 97 4.16 -6.27 -10.01
N LEU A 98 4.90 -6.97 -9.14
CA LEU A 98 5.21 -6.53 -7.79
C LEU A 98 6.68 -6.05 -7.75
N PRO A 99 6.94 -4.75 -7.59
CA PRO A 99 8.29 -4.23 -7.49
C PRO A 99 9.01 -4.76 -6.23
N VAL A 100 10.34 -4.86 -6.32
CA VAL A 100 11.22 -5.39 -5.27
C VAL A 100 11.27 -4.55 -3.99
N GLY A 101 10.87 -3.27 -4.05
CA GLY A 101 11.06 -2.35 -2.93
C GLY A 101 10.05 -1.21 -2.90
N ILE A 102 10.13 -0.45 -1.81
CA ILE A 102 9.15 0.57 -1.45
C ILE A 102 9.81 1.94 -1.57
N HIS A 103 9.08 2.91 -2.12
CA HIS A 103 9.55 4.29 -2.10
C HIS A 103 9.62 4.78 -0.64
N PRO A 104 10.75 5.35 -0.19
CA PRO A 104 10.98 5.65 1.22
C PRO A 104 10.04 6.73 1.79
N ASP A 105 9.48 7.56 0.93
CA ASP A 105 8.44 8.54 1.26
C ASP A 105 7.01 8.08 0.90
N GLY A 106 6.83 6.81 0.55
CA GLY A 106 5.53 6.25 0.20
C GLY A 106 4.66 5.90 1.41
N ALA A 107 3.38 5.62 1.15
CA ALA A 107 2.42 5.23 2.18
C ALA A 107 2.85 3.96 2.93
N ASP A 108 3.32 2.93 2.22
CA ASP A 108 3.80 1.70 2.85
C ASP A 108 5.00 1.96 3.76
N ALA A 109 5.89 2.90 3.39
CA ALA A 109 7.02 3.29 4.21
C ALA A 109 6.59 3.99 5.50
N TRP A 110 5.53 4.79 5.47
CA TRP A 110 4.93 5.40 6.66
C TRP A 110 4.16 4.38 7.52
N MET A 111 3.38 3.50 6.88
CA MET A 111 2.51 2.51 7.54
C MET A 111 3.28 1.40 8.22
N PHE A 112 4.33 0.90 7.57
CA PHE A 112 5.13 -0.24 8.01
C PHE A 112 6.53 0.17 8.46
N GLN A 113 6.75 1.44 8.83
CA GLN A 113 8.08 1.96 9.19
C GLN A 113 8.81 1.10 10.23
N ASP A 114 8.07 0.48 11.14
CA ASP A 114 8.61 -0.43 12.15
C ASP A 114 9.06 -1.78 11.59
N GLN A 115 8.61 -2.20 10.41
CA GLN A 115 8.98 -3.46 9.76
C GLN A 115 10.07 -3.26 8.70
N LEU A 116 10.36 -2.02 8.30
CA LEU A 116 11.31 -1.71 7.24
C LEU A 116 12.72 -1.45 7.78
N ALA A 117 13.72 -1.68 6.94
CA ALA A 117 15.10 -1.35 7.24
C ALA A 117 15.34 0.15 7.04
N SER A 118 15.75 0.84 8.10
CA SER A 118 16.07 2.27 8.09
C SER A 118 17.54 2.52 7.79
N GLY A 119 17.85 3.66 7.15
CA GLY A 119 19.22 4.10 6.87
C GLY A 119 19.94 3.32 5.78
N ILE A 120 19.26 2.42 5.07
CA ILE A 120 19.82 1.63 3.97
C ILE A 120 18.96 1.76 2.71
N THR A 121 19.56 1.47 1.56
CA THR A 121 18.85 1.38 0.29
C THR A 121 19.26 0.11 -0.46
N VAL A 122 18.34 -0.43 -1.24
CA VAL A 122 18.58 -1.61 -2.08
C VAL A 122 19.11 -1.23 -3.44
N GLY A 123 19.86 -2.14 -4.03
CA GLY A 123 20.51 -1.98 -5.32
C GLY A 123 21.10 -3.29 -5.80
N ALA A 124 21.96 -3.19 -6.81
CA ALA A 124 22.74 -4.31 -7.32
C ALA A 124 24.23 -3.98 -7.21
N PRO A 125 25.10 -4.94 -6.83
CA PRO A 125 26.54 -4.71 -6.82
C PRO A 125 27.07 -4.51 -8.25
N PRO A 126 28.29 -3.97 -8.41
CA PRO A 126 29.00 -4.01 -9.68
C PRO A 126 29.05 -5.39 -10.32
N ASP A 127 28.87 -5.44 -11.64
CA ASP A 127 28.97 -6.65 -12.45
C ASP A 127 29.69 -6.39 -13.79
N SER A 128 29.76 -7.41 -14.65
CA SER A 128 30.44 -7.32 -15.95
C SER A 128 29.79 -6.36 -16.95
N PHE A 129 28.53 -5.99 -16.75
CA PHE A 129 27.78 -5.06 -17.60
C PHE A 129 27.75 -3.65 -17.00
N ASN A 130 27.71 -3.53 -15.68
CA ASN A 130 27.74 -2.27 -14.97
C ASN A 130 28.75 -2.29 -13.80
N LEU A 131 29.94 -1.77 -14.08
CA LEU A 131 31.05 -1.71 -13.12
C LEU A 131 30.80 -0.80 -11.91
N ASN A 132 29.78 0.06 -11.94
CA ASN A 132 29.42 0.93 -10.80
C ASN A 132 28.31 0.33 -9.93
N GLY A 133 27.67 -0.76 -10.37
CA GLY A 133 26.46 -1.27 -9.74
C GLY A 133 25.31 -0.27 -9.81
N GLN A 134 24.31 -0.45 -8.95
CA GLN A 134 23.11 0.36 -8.91
C GLN A 134 22.68 0.61 -7.47
N SER A 135 22.17 1.80 -7.21
CA SER A 135 21.43 2.14 -6.00
C SER A 135 20.06 2.63 -6.42
N TRP A 136 19.00 1.94 -5.98
CA TRP A 136 17.64 2.20 -6.46
C TRP A 136 16.86 3.18 -5.59
N GLY A 137 17.42 3.62 -4.46
CA GLY A 137 16.73 4.54 -3.55
C GLY A 137 15.52 3.94 -2.84
N LEU A 138 15.33 2.62 -2.93
CA LEU A 138 14.21 1.90 -2.33
C LEU A 138 14.57 1.39 -0.93
N VAL A 139 13.57 1.37 -0.05
CA VAL A 139 13.65 0.67 1.24
C VAL A 139 13.01 -0.71 1.13
N VAL A 140 13.46 -1.63 1.98
CA VAL A 140 12.96 -3.00 2.01
C VAL A 140 12.62 -3.44 3.43
N PRO A 141 11.78 -4.47 3.57
CA PRO A 141 11.53 -5.08 4.86
C PRO A 141 12.81 -5.57 5.56
N ASN A 142 12.86 -5.35 6.87
CA ASN A 142 13.92 -5.90 7.72
C ASN A 142 13.64 -7.40 7.95
N PRO A 143 14.52 -8.32 7.53
CA PRO A 143 14.26 -9.76 7.59
C PRO A 143 14.13 -10.29 9.02
N VAL A 144 14.75 -9.65 10.01
CA VAL A 144 14.61 -10.01 11.43
C VAL A 144 13.22 -9.64 11.93
N ARG A 145 12.80 -8.39 11.70
CA ARG A 145 11.48 -7.90 12.15
C ARG A 145 10.32 -8.59 11.44
N LEU A 146 10.47 -8.89 10.15
CA LEU A 146 9.49 -9.72 9.43
C LEU A 146 9.32 -11.10 10.05
N ARG A 147 10.39 -11.72 10.56
CA ARG A 147 10.27 -13.03 11.19
C ARG A 147 9.50 -12.93 12.52
N GLU A 148 9.76 -11.87 13.28
CA GLU A 148 9.13 -11.63 14.58
C GLU A 148 7.61 -11.38 14.47
N ASP A 149 7.15 -10.72 13.39
CA ASP A 149 5.73 -10.41 13.17
C ASP A 149 4.97 -11.46 12.33
N GLY A 150 5.63 -12.58 12.01
CA GLY A 150 5.02 -13.65 11.22
C GLY A 150 4.86 -13.30 9.75
N TYR A 151 5.79 -12.51 9.21
CA TYR A 151 5.89 -12.07 7.81
C TYR A 151 4.68 -11.25 7.37
N ARG A 152 4.18 -10.40 8.27
CA ARG A 152 2.91 -9.69 8.08
C ARG A 152 2.90 -8.89 6.78
N PHE A 153 3.89 -8.01 6.59
CA PHE A 153 3.99 -7.18 5.38
C PHE A 153 3.95 -8.04 4.11
N LEU A 154 4.82 -9.05 4.02
CA LEU A 154 4.89 -9.93 2.84
C LEU A 154 3.56 -10.64 2.57
N ARG A 155 2.93 -11.23 3.60
CA ARG A 155 1.65 -11.91 3.46
C ARG A 155 0.55 -10.98 2.98
N GLU A 156 0.47 -9.79 3.55
CA GLU A 156 -0.56 -8.79 3.21
C GLU A 156 -0.34 -8.28 1.78
N THR A 157 0.90 -7.97 1.38
CA THR A 157 1.25 -7.57 0.01
C THR A 157 0.88 -8.65 -1.00
N LEU A 158 1.25 -9.90 -0.76
CA LEU A 158 0.90 -11.01 -1.66
C LEU A 158 -0.62 -11.22 -1.72
N GLN A 159 -1.30 -11.20 -0.57
CA GLN A 159 -2.75 -11.35 -0.51
C GLN A 159 -3.47 -10.27 -1.34
N GLN A 160 -3.05 -9.00 -1.27
CA GLN A 160 -3.69 -7.94 -2.05
C GLN A 160 -3.37 -8.03 -3.54
N ASN A 161 -2.11 -8.31 -3.91
CA ASN A 161 -1.69 -8.40 -5.32
C ASN A 161 -2.27 -9.62 -6.05
N MET A 162 -2.68 -10.67 -5.32
CA MET A 162 -3.23 -11.90 -5.89
C MET A 162 -4.77 -11.97 -5.85
N ARG A 163 -5.49 -10.90 -5.45
CA ARG A 163 -6.96 -10.94 -5.34
C ARG A 163 -7.67 -11.11 -6.68
N HIS A 164 -7.16 -10.43 -7.70
CA HIS A 164 -7.70 -10.41 -9.06
C HIS A 164 -6.54 -10.74 -10.00
N GLY A 165 -6.76 -11.53 -11.05
CA GLY A 165 -5.68 -11.99 -11.92
C GLY A 165 -5.17 -13.40 -11.61
N GLY A 166 -4.33 -13.92 -12.50
CA GLY A 166 -3.87 -15.30 -12.48
C GLY A 166 -2.36 -15.46 -12.31
N VAL A 167 -1.58 -14.38 -12.49
CA VAL A 167 -0.13 -14.42 -12.42
C VAL A 167 0.40 -13.17 -11.70
N LEU A 168 1.38 -13.37 -10.81
CA LEU A 168 2.14 -12.30 -10.19
C LEU A 168 3.62 -12.46 -10.54
N ARG A 169 4.21 -11.45 -11.19
CA ARG A 169 5.65 -11.28 -11.31
C ARG A 169 6.15 -10.66 -10.02
N ILE A 170 7.23 -11.21 -9.48
CA ILE A 170 7.99 -10.57 -8.40
C ILE A 170 9.31 -10.18 -9.04
N ASP A 171 9.58 -8.88 -9.06
CA ASP A 171 10.77 -8.30 -9.70
C ASP A 171 12.08 -8.65 -8.97
#